data_AF-R9M5X0-F1
#
_entry.id   AF-R9M5X0-F1
#
_cell.length_a   1.000
_cell.length_b   1.000
_cell.length_c   1.000
_cell.angle_alpha   90.00
_cell.angle_beta   90.00
_cell.angle_gamma   90.00
#
_symmetry.space_group_name_H-M   'P 1'
#
loop_
_entity.id
_entity.type
_entity.pdbx_description
1 polymer ?
#
loop_
_entity_poly.entity_id
_entity_poly.type
_entity_poly.pdbx_seq_one_letter_code
_entity_poly.pdbx_strand_id
1 'polypeptide(L)'
;MKKLYKHSLTIFFLLAFSLSLCVAASAAVYSSDYLAKYSATISAQGGGVMKVSYTVMATDTIKELGVSKIVVEKKVGNSWIEAETYTSSDYPELSTTNDDVHRGYVLYDGVAGTEYRAKVTVFGNTDYRTVTTTSKRAT
;
A
#
# COMPACT_ATOMS: atom_id res chain seq x y z
N MET A 1 -9.46 36.25 42.13
CA MET A 1 -9.33 36.21 40.65
C MET A 1 -8.29 35.18 40.17
N LYS A 2 -8.32 33.93 40.65
CA LYS A 2 -7.33 32.88 40.29
C LYS A 2 -7.90 31.69 39.49
N LYS A 3 -9.24 31.61 39.33
CA LYS A 3 -9.91 30.49 38.65
C LYS A 3 -9.89 30.58 37.12
N LEU A 4 -9.74 31.78 36.56
CA LEU A 4 -9.79 32.01 35.10
C LEU A 4 -8.48 31.60 34.37
N TYR A 5 -7.34 31.63 35.06
CA TYR A 5 -6.05 31.27 34.47
C TYR A 5 -5.88 29.77 34.22
N LYS A 6 -6.53 28.91 35.01
CA LYS A 6 -6.41 27.45 34.90
C LYS A 6 -7.15 26.89 33.67
N HIS A 7 -8.28 27.49 33.29
CA HIS A 7 -9.04 27.09 32.10
C HIS A 7 -8.40 27.61 30.81
N SER A 8 -7.81 28.81 30.84
CA SER A 8 -7.05 29.35 29.71
C SER A 8 -5.83 28.50 29.37
N LEU A 9 -5.08 28.03 30.38
CA LEU A 9 -3.91 27.18 30.17
C LEU A 9 -4.27 25.78 29.62
N THR A 10 -5.40 25.21 30.08
CA THR A 10 -5.86 23.87 29.63
C THR A 10 -6.34 23.91 28.17
N ILE A 11 -7.05 24.98 27.78
CA ILE A 11 -7.52 25.18 26.41
C ILE A 11 -6.34 25.40 25.46
N PHE A 12 -5.29 26.11 25.90
CA PHE A 12 -4.07 26.30 25.11
C PHE A 12 -3.32 24.99 24.85
N PHE A 13 -3.23 24.09 25.84
CA PHE A 13 -2.62 22.77 25.64
C PHE A 13 -3.44 21.84 24.74
N LEU A 14 -4.78 21.87 24.82
CA LEU A 14 -5.63 21.10 23.91
C LEU A 14 -5.53 21.59 22.46
N LEU A 15 -5.48 22.91 22.25
CA LEU A 15 -5.36 23.49 20.92
C LEU A 15 -3.99 23.19 20.31
N ALA A 16 -2.91 23.28 21.10
CA ALA A 16 -1.55 22.91 20.67
C ALA A 16 -1.42 21.42 20.30
N PHE A 17 -2.17 20.53 20.97
CA PHE A 17 -2.17 19.09 20.64
C PHE A 17 -2.98 18.76 19.37
N SER A 18 -3.94 19.59 19.00
CA SER A 18 -4.74 19.38 17.78
C SER A 18 -4.00 19.74 16.49
N LEU A 19 -2.99 20.61 16.55
CA LEU A 19 -2.19 21.01 15.38
C LEU A 19 -1.02 20.06 15.07
N SER A 20 -0.68 19.12 15.96
CA SER A 20 0.51 18.27 15.82
C SER A 20 0.29 16.96 15.04
N LEU A 21 -0.92 16.69 14.51
CA LEU A 21 -1.23 15.45 13.79
C LEU A 21 -1.27 15.54 12.27
N CYS A 22 -0.99 16.70 11.67
CA CYS A 22 -0.91 16.79 10.21
C CYS A 22 0.54 16.53 9.74
N VAL A 23 0.99 15.27 9.83
CA VAL A 23 2.14 14.82 9.04
C VAL A 23 1.62 14.66 7.62
N ALA A 24 1.82 15.68 6.79
CA ALA A 24 1.70 15.51 5.35
C ALA A 24 2.72 14.45 4.93
N ALA A 25 2.24 13.27 4.54
CA ALA A 25 3.08 12.26 3.93
C ALA A 25 3.62 12.86 2.62
N SER A 26 4.88 13.31 2.62
CA SER A 26 5.52 13.73 1.38
C SER A 26 5.78 12.48 0.55
N ALA A 27 4.97 12.29 -0.48
CA ALA A 27 5.33 11.40 -1.56
C ALA A 27 6.49 12.09 -2.29
N ALA A 28 7.73 11.65 -2.03
CA ALA A 28 8.86 12.08 -2.82
C ALA A 28 8.59 11.71 -4.28
N VAL A 29 8.41 12.71 -5.15
CA VAL A 29 8.29 12.51 -6.59
C VAL A 29 9.69 12.25 -7.12
N TYR A 30 10.13 11.00 -7.02
CA TYR A 30 11.28 10.55 -7.79
C TYR A 30 10.77 10.29 -9.20
N SER A 31 11.14 11.14 -10.17
CA SER A 31 11.00 10.78 -11.58
C SER A 31 11.89 9.56 -11.80
N SER A 32 11.27 8.40 -12.05
CA SER A 32 11.99 7.22 -12.48
C SER A 32 12.20 7.30 -13.98
N ASP A 33 13.37 6.89 -14.46
CA ASP A 33 13.63 6.76 -15.90
C ASP A 33 12.75 5.68 -16.54
N TYR A 34 12.23 4.73 -15.74
CA TYR A 34 11.46 3.59 -16.22
C TYR A 34 10.00 3.58 -15.74
N LEU A 35 9.67 4.15 -14.58
CA LEU A 35 8.33 4.05 -13.96
C LEU A 35 7.63 5.41 -13.93
N ALA A 36 6.59 5.58 -14.75
CA ALA A 36 5.77 6.79 -14.75
C ALA A 36 4.74 6.80 -13.61
N LYS A 37 4.08 5.66 -13.36
CA LYS A 37 3.02 5.55 -12.35
C LYS A 37 2.89 4.12 -11.87
N TYR A 38 2.56 3.97 -10.59
CA TYR A 38 2.19 2.68 -10.04
C TYR A 38 1.19 2.85 -8.90
N SER A 39 0.32 1.86 -8.72
CA SER A 39 -0.63 1.81 -7.62
C SER A 39 -0.97 0.37 -7.25
N ALA A 40 -1.36 0.18 -5.99
CA ALA A 40 -1.91 -1.07 -5.50
C ALA A 40 -3.08 -0.81 -4.56
N THR A 41 -4.08 -1.68 -4.60
CA THR A 41 -5.24 -1.64 -3.72
C THR A 41 -5.57 -3.04 -3.22
N ILE A 42 -6.24 -3.11 -2.06
CA ILE A 42 -6.77 -4.36 -1.52
C ILE A 42 -8.27 -4.17 -1.24
N SER A 43 -9.09 -5.14 -1.65
CA SER A 43 -10.53 -5.11 -1.47
C SER A 43 -11.08 -6.47 -1.06
N ALA A 44 -12.07 -6.49 -0.17
CA ALA A 44 -12.77 -7.70 0.20
C ALA A 44 -13.76 -8.09 -0.90
N GLN A 45 -13.81 -9.37 -1.26
CA GLN A 45 -14.71 -9.93 -2.28
C GLN A 45 -15.91 -10.66 -1.67
N GLY A 46 -15.92 -10.89 -0.35
CA GLY A 46 -16.90 -11.74 0.33
C GLY A 46 -16.32 -13.11 0.68
N GLY A 47 -16.89 -13.77 1.70
CA GLY A 47 -16.46 -15.11 2.13
C GLY A 47 -15.03 -15.15 2.69
N GLY A 48 -14.47 -14.01 3.12
CA GLY A 48 -13.08 -13.92 3.57
C GLY A 48 -12.06 -13.64 2.45
N VAL A 49 -12.45 -13.72 1.18
CA VAL A 49 -11.54 -13.55 0.03
C VAL A 49 -11.11 -12.09 -0.12
N MET A 50 -9.81 -11.88 -0.30
CA MET A 50 -9.18 -10.58 -0.53
C MET A 50 -8.61 -10.52 -1.94
N LYS A 51 -8.89 -9.43 -2.67
CA LYS A 51 -8.31 -9.14 -3.98
C LYS A 51 -7.28 -8.04 -3.84
N VAL A 52 -6.02 -8.34 -4.18
CA VAL A 52 -4.96 -7.34 -4.29
C VAL A 52 -4.79 -6.99 -5.76
N SER A 53 -5.15 -5.76 -6.15
CA SER A 53 -5.05 -5.29 -7.53
C SER A 53 -3.89 -4.31 -7.68
N TYR A 54 -3.23 -4.32 -8.83
CA TYR A 54 -2.11 -3.42 -9.11
C TYR A 54 -2.19 -2.82 -10.52
N THR A 55 -1.47 -1.72 -10.70
CA THR A 55 -1.21 -1.10 -11.99
C THR A 55 0.22 -0.59 -11.97
N VAL A 56 0.98 -0.88 -13.02
CA VAL A 56 2.34 -0.42 -13.24
C VAL A 56 2.38 0.18 -14.64
N MET A 57 2.83 1.43 -14.75
CA MET A 57 2.99 2.16 -16.00
C MET A 57 4.42 2.63 -16.10
N ALA A 58 5.06 2.30 -17.20
CA ALA A 58 6.38 2.78 -17.56
C ALA A 58 6.30 4.18 -18.20
N THR A 59 7.46 4.81 -18.32
CA THR A 59 7.64 6.09 -19.04
C THR A 59 7.49 5.93 -20.55
N ASP A 60 7.91 4.78 -21.08
CA ASP A 60 7.83 4.35 -22.47
C ASP A 60 7.65 2.82 -22.53
N THR A 61 7.55 2.24 -23.72
CA THR A 61 7.65 0.78 -23.90
C THR A 61 9.04 0.29 -23.48
N ILE A 62 9.09 -0.57 -22.47
CA ILE A 62 10.34 -1.10 -21.91
C ILE A 62 10.40 -2.63 -22.01
N LYS A 63 11.61 -3.17 -21.83
CA LYS A 63 11.86 -4.61 -21.98
C LYS A 63 11.00 -5.44 -21.04
N GLU A 64 10.91 -5.05 -19.77
CA GLU A 64 10.12 -5.76 -18.77
C GLU A 64 9.59 -4.82 -17.69
N LEU A 65 8.34 -5.01 -17.29
CA LEU A 65 7.72 -4.29 -16.18
C LEU A 65 6.68 -5.17 -15.47
N GLY A 66 6.38 -4.84 -14.22
CA GLY A 66 5.30 -5.49 -13.49
C GLY A 66 5.53 -5.50 -11.98
N VAL A 67 5.20 -6.63 -11.36
CA VAL A 67 5.30 -6.86 -9.93
C VAL A 67 6.25 -8.03 -9.68
N SER A 68 7.30 -7.78 -8.91
CA SER A 68 8.27 -8.83 -8.54
C SER A 68 7.78 -9.63 -7.33
N LYS A 69 7.04 -8.98 -6.42
CA LYS A 69 6.55 -9.59 -5.19
C LYS A 69 5.30 -8.90 -4.65
N ILE A 70 4.35 -9.69 -4.16
CA ILE A 70 3.21 -9.25 -3.36
C ILE A 70 3.25 -10.00 -2.03
N VAL A 71 3.37 -9.28 -0.93
CA VAL A 71 3.28 -9.85 0.42
C VAL A 71 1.96 -9.42 1.04
N VAL A 72 1.05 -10.37 1.26
CA VAL A 72 -0.19 -10.14 2.00
C VAL A 72 0.12 -10.23 3.49
N GLU A 73 -0.23 -9.20 4.24
CA GLU A 73 -0.03 -9.14 5.69
C GLU A 73 -1.40 -9.09 6.38
N LYS A 74 -1.56 -9.86 7.46
CA LYS A 74 -2.72 -9.83 8.34
C LYS A 74 -2.40 -9.09 9.63
N LYS A 75 -3.38 -8.39 10.18
CA LYS A 75 -3.25 -7.71 11.46
C LYS A 75 -3.47 -8.66 12.62
N VAL A 76 -2.52 -8.70 13.55
CA VAL A 76 -2.60 -9.46 14.80
C VAL A 76 -2.23 -8.52 15.93
N GLY A 77 -3.22 -8.14 16.74
CA GLY A 77 -3.07 -7.07 17.74
C GLY A 77 -2.68 -5.75 17.07
N ASN A 78 -1.51 -5.23 17.41
CA ASN A 78 -0.96 -3.99 16.85
C ASN A 78 0.12 -4.21 15.77
N SER A 79 0.33 -5.46 15.36
CA SER A 79 1.38 -5.87 14.43
C SER A 79 0.80 -6.40 13.12
N TRP A 80 1.60 -6.31 12.07
CA TRP A 80 1.32 -6.90 10.76
C TRP A 80 2.22 -8.10 10.56
N ILE A 81 1.62 -9.25 10.28
CA ILE A 81 2.32 -10.52 10.11
C ILE A 81 2.08 -11.01 8.69
N GLU A 82 3.14 -11.46 8.03
CA GLU A 82 3.07 -12.07 6.71
C GLU A 82 2.11 -13.28 6.73
N ALA A 83 1.22 -13.31 5.73
CA ALA A 83 0.20 -14.34 5.58
C ALA A 83 0.40 -15.15 4.30
N GLU A 84 0.83 -14.49 3.21
CA GLU A 84 1.12 -15.14 1.91
C GLU A 84 2.06 -14.27 1.08
N THR A 85 2.90 -14.90 0.24
CA THR A 85 3.83 -14.20 -0.65
C THR A 85 3.72 -14.74 -2.08
N TYR A 86 3.40 -13.87 -3.02
CA TYR A 86 3.37 -14.14 -4.45
C TYR A 86 4.62 -13.54 -5.09
N THR A 87 5.39 -14.34 -5.83
CA THR A 87 6.61 -13.88 -6.52
C THR A 87 6.47 -14.05 -8.03
N SER A 88 7.16 -13.22 -8.82
CA SER A 88 7.14 -13.36 -10.28
C SER A 88 7.76 -14.66 -10.78
N SER A 89 8.58 -15.37 -9.97
CA SER A 89 9.10 -16.68 -10.35
C SER A 89 8.04 -17.78 -10.28
N ASP A 90 7.09 -17.68 -9.34
CA ASP A 90 6.00 -18.64 -9.18
C ASP A 90 4.76 -18.23 -10.01
N TYR A 91 4.59 -16.93 -10.21
CA TYR A 91 3.47 -16.30 -10.91
C TYR A 91 4.01 -15.39 -12.03
N PRO A 92 4.46 -15.95 -13.17
CA PRO A 92 5.06 -15.18 -14.26
C PRO A 92 4.11 -14.14 -14.86
N GLU A 93 2.79 -14.28 -14.69
CA GLU A 93 1.80 -13.28 -15.09
C GLU A 93 1.87 -11.96 -14.30
N LEU A 94 2.64 -11.93 -13.21
CA LEU A 94 2.89 -10.70 -12.46
C LEU A 94 3.77 -9.70 -13.22
N SER A 95 4.45 -10.11 -14.28
CA SER A 95 5.18 -9.22 -15.20
C SER A 95 4.75 -9.40 -16.65
N THR A 96 5.15 -8.44 -17.47
CA THR A 96 5.01 -8.46 -18.92
C THR A 96 6.27 -7.90 -19.56
N THR A 97 6.43 -8.14 -20.86
CA THR A 97 7.60 -7.71 -21.63
C THR A 97 7.18 -6.88 -22.83
N ASN A 98 8.04 -5.93 -23.24
CA ASN A 98 7.82 -5.07 -24.41
C ASN A 98 6.46 -4.37 -24.37
N ASP A 99 6.16 -3.77 -23.23
CA ASP A 99 4.90 -3.07 -22.95
C ASP A 99 5.22 -1.81 -22.12
N ASP A 100 4.29 -0.89 -22.06
CA ASP A 100 4.34 0.31 -21.22
C ASP A 100 3.36 0.25 -20.06
N VAL A 101 2.43 -0.72 -20.04
CA VAL A 101 1.46 -0.86 -18.96
C VAL A 101 1.19 -2.31 -18.59
N HIS A 102 1.20 -2.59 -17.29
CA HIS A 102 0.74 -3.86 -16.75
C HIS A 102 -0.32 -3.66 -15.66
N ARG A 103 -1.39 -4.45 -15.73
CA ARG A 103 -2.48 -4.44 -14.74
C ARG A 103 -2.87 -5.86 -14.43
N GLY A 104 -3.07 -6.13 -13.15
CA GLY A 104 -3.45 -7.47 -12.72
C GLY A 104 -3.92 -7.48 -11.28
N TYR A 105 -4.16 -8.68 -10.79
CA TYR A 105 -4.53 -8.92 -9.40
C TYR A 105 -4.16 -10.33 -8.96
N VAL A 106 -4.03 -10.52 -7.65
CA VAL A 106 -4.04 -11.83 -7.01
C VAL A 106 -5.23 -11.94 -6.06
N LEU A 107 -5.73 -13.16 -5.87
CA LEU A 107 -6.74 -13.48 -4.87
C LEU A 107 -6.07 -14.21 -3.72
N TYR A 108 -6.43 -13.84 -2.50
CA TYR A 108 -5.97 -14.48 -1.29
C TYR A 108 -7.18 -14.90 -0.45
N ASP A 109 -7.23 -16.18 -0.09
CA ASP A 109 -8.27 -16.73 0.77
C ASP A 109 -7.98 -16.39 2.23
N GLY A 110 -8.54 -15.26 2.67
CA GLY A 110 -8.43 -14.78 4.04
C GLY A 110 -9.51 -15.34 4.97
N VAL A 111 -9.48 -14.84 6.20
CA VAL A 111 -10.47 -15.15 7.24
C VAL A 111 -11.36 -13.94 7.44
N ALA A 112 -12.67 -14.12 7.26
CA ALA A 112 -13.66 -13.07 7.48
C ALA A 112 -13.49 -12.41 8.87
N GLY A 113 -13.61 -11.09 8.92
CA GLY A 113 -13.39 -10.28 10.12
C GLY A 113 -11.92 -9.89 10.38
N THR A 114 -10.95 -10.52 9.71
CA THR A 114 -9.52 -10.16 9.81
C THR A 114 -9.19 -8.96 8.94
N GLU A 115 -8.30 -8.09 9.41
CA GLU A 115 -7.81 -6.93 8.65
C GLU A 115 -6.52 -7.29 7.90
N TYR A 116 -6.50 -7.00 6.59
CA TYR A 116 -5.38 -7.30 5.69
C TYR A 116 -4.85 -6.05 5.02
N ARG A 117 -3.56 -6.03 4.69
CA ARG A 117 -2.94 -5.08 3.76
C ARG A 117 -1.95 -5.83 2.87
N ALA A 118 -1.50 -5.22 1.78
CA ALA A 118 -0.48 -5.82 0.93
C ALA A 118 0.72 -4.88 0.76
N LYS A 119 1.92 -5.44 0.75
CA LYS A 119 3.14 -4.79 0.26
C LYS A 119 3.41 -5.29 -1.15
N VAL A 120 3.38 -4.40 -2.13
CA VAL A 120 3.55 -4.72 -3.55
C VAL A 120 4.84 -4.08 -4.05
N THR A 121 5.80 -4.90 -4.46
CA THR A 121 7.07 -4.47 -5.04
C THR A 121 6.97 -4.49 -6.56
N VAL A 122 6.72 -3.31 -7.13
CA VAL A 122 6.65 -3.08 -8.58
C VAL A 122 8.05 -2.87 -9.16
N PHE A 123 8.21 -3.10 -10.46
CA PHE A 123 9.45 -2.83 -11.17
C PHE A 123 9.23 -2.43 -12.63
N GLY A 124 10.22 -1.74 -13.17
CA GLY A 124 10.41 -1.48 -14.60
C GLY A 124 11.90 -1.58 -14.91
N ASN A 125 12.29 -2.56 -15.72
CA ASN A 125 13.69 -2.98 -15.91
C ASN A 125 14.43 -3.13 -14.57
N THR A 126 15.35 -2.21 -14.27
CA THR A 126 16.20 -2.22 -13.08
C THR A 126 15.70 -1.32 -11.95
N ASP A 127 14.61 -0.57 -12.14
CA ASP A 127 14.01 0.27 -11.08
C ASP A 127 12.91 -0.51 -10.34
N TYR A 128 12.98 -0.50 -9.02
CA TYR A 128 12.05 -1.18 -8.12
C TYR A 128 11.47 -0.20 -7.11
N ARG A 129 10.14 -0.28 -6.88
CA ARG A 129 9.44 0.51 -5.87
C ARG A 129 8.52 -0.40 -5.06
N THR A 130 8.37 -0.12 -3.77
CA THR A 130 7.41 -0.87 -2.94
C THR A 130 6.33 0.07 -2.43
N VAL A 131 5.08 -0.31 -2.66
CA VAL A 131 3.90 0.38 -2.12
C VAL A 131 3.19 -0.51 -1.12
N THR A 132 2.67 0.09 -0.05
CA THR A 132 1.81 -0.60 0.91
C THR A 132 0.38 -0.11 0.71
N THR A 133 -0.57 -1.02 0.53
CA THR A 133 -1.98 -0.65 0.40
C THR A 133 -2.51 -0.12 1.74
N THR A 134 -3.56 0.69 1.69
CA THR A 134 -4.42 0.85 2.87
C THR A 134 -4.98 -0.51 3.27
N SER A 135 -5.23 -0.72 4.57
CA SER A 135 -5.80 -1.97 5.03
C SER A 135 -7.28 -2.10 4.70
N LYS A 136 -7.75 -3.33 4.57
CA LYS A 136 -9.16 -3.66 4.39
C LYS A 136 -9.52 -4.89 5.23
N ARG A 137 -10.67 -4.82 5.90
CA ARG A 137 -11.24 -5.96 6.61
C ARG A 137 -11.92 -6.90 5.63
N ALA A 138 -11.59 -8.19 5.72
CA ALA A 138 -12.27 -9.24 4.98
C ALA A 138 -13.71 -9.38 5.46
N THR A 139 -14.64 -9.49 4.51
CA THR A 139 -16.09 -9.63 4.74
C THR A 139 -16.57 -10.99 4.29
#